data_AF-A0A821GCM3-F1
#
_entry.id   AF-A0A821GCM3-F1
#
_cell.length_a   1.000
_cell.length_b   1.000
_cell.length_c   1.000
_cell.angle_alpha   90.00
_cell.angle_beta   90.00
_cell.angle_gamma   90.00
#
_symmetry.space_group_name_H-M   'P 1'
#
loop_
_entity.id
_entity.type
_entity.pdbx_description
1 polymer ?
#
loop_
_entity_poly.entity_id
_entity_poly.type
_entity_poly.pdbx_seq_one_letter_code
_entity_poly.pdbx_strand_id
1 'polypeptide(L)'
;MFRVVTWVEKEKNGPTIPLYSVNERLHSMLGISKQSITNLKSEMDELQRQQDEEECRKVQTRSTTTSSVTLPHRKQYWSSSSTAAQANILKALSPRKKGHSGRKSISLSDYAEDIIRLQFHKILSKKEYPTTIKLLSSLKSDYPDFPITSKTTLWRHMKMVQMNQTNQR
;
A
#
# COMPACT_ATOMS: atom_id res chain seq x y z
N MET A 1 21.10 4.80 8.53
CA MET A 1 21.02 6.25 8.25
C MET A 1 20.75 6.51 6.76
N PHE A 2 19.83 5.79 6.09
CA PHE A 2 19.77 5.78 4.61
C PHE A 2 18.35 5.80 4.00
N ARG A 3 17.35 6.31 4.75
CA ARG A 3 15.96 6.43 4.24
C ARG A 3 15.73 7.60 3.29
N VAL A 4 16.70 8.51 3.17
CA VAL A 4 16.50 9.78 2.45
C VAL A 4 16.56 9.59 0.93
N VAL A 5 17.49 8.78 0.42
CA VAL A 5 17.66 8.57 -1.03
C VAL A 5 16.42 7.91 -1.65
N THR A 6 15.92 6.84 -1.02
CA THR A 6 14.71 6.13 -1.48
C THR A 6 13.44 6.95 -1.30
N TRP A 7 13.41 7.86 -0.34
CA TRP A 7 12.29 8.78 -0.13
C TRP A 7 12.24 9.83 -1.24
N VAL A 8 13.37 10.48 -1.56
CA VAL A 8 13.46 11.50 -2.63
C VAL A 8 13.12 10.91 -4.00
N GLU A 9 13.51 9.66 -4.29
CA GLU A 9 13.19 9.01 -5.57
C GLU A 9 11.71 8.59 -5.70
N LYS A 10 11.04 8.29 -4.59
CA LYS A 10 9.62 7.85 -4.58
C LYS A 10 8.64 9.03 -4.55
N GLU A 11 9.11 10.23 -4.23
CA GLU A 11 8.28 11.42 -4.10
C GLU A 11 7.95 12.04 -5.47
N LYS A 12 6.92 11.49 -6.13
CA LYS A 12 6.42 12.02 -7.42
C LYS A 12 5.76 13.40 -7.34
N ASN A 13 5.40 13.85 -6.13
CA ASN A 13 4.58 15.06 -5.89
C ASN A 13 5.25 16.10 -4.97
N GLY A 14 6.58 16.06 -4.80
CA GLY A 14 7.32 17.07 -4.05
C GLY A 14 7.44 18.40 -4.83
N PRO A 15 7.79 19.51 -4.15
CA PRO A 15 8.08 20.78 -4.82
C PRO A 15 9.09 20.52 -5.93
N THR A 16 8.71 20.86 -7.16
CA THR A 16 9.51 20.59 -8.34
C THR A 16 10.68 21.57 -8.35
N ILE A 17 11.74 21.24 -7.63
CA ILE A 17 13.01 21.93 -7.78
C ILE A 17 13.43 21.68 -9.24
N PRO A 18 13.68 22.73 -10.05
CA PRO A 18 14.02 22.62 -11.47
C PRO A 18 15.48 22.14 -11.65
N LEU A 19 15.83 21.06 -10.96
CA LEU A 19 17.04 20.31 -11.19
C LEU A 19 16.66 19.11 -12.05
N TYR A 20 17.31 19.00 -13.20
CA TYR A 20 17.01 18.04 -14.26
C TYR A 20 17.29 16.59 -13.83
N SER A 21 18.07 16.37 -12.75
CA SER A 21 18.42 15.05 -12.25
C SER A 21 18.25 14.89 -10.74
N VAL A 22 17.81 13.69 -10.32
CA VAL A 22 17.73 13.30 -8.90
C VAL A 22 19.08 13.46 -8.19
N ASN A 23 20.18 13.15 -8.89
CA ASN A 23 21.52 13.23 -8.32
C ASN A 23 21.92 14.67 -8.01
N GLU A 24 21.55 15.64 -8.85
CA GLU A 24 21.77 17.06 -8.57
C GLU A 24 20.92 17.56 -7.41
N ARG A 25 19.69 17.05 -7.30
CA ARG A 25 18.81 17.35 -6.17
C ARG A 25 19.39 16.83 -4.86
N LEU A 26 19.86 15.58 -4.85
CA LEU A 26 20.52 14.98 -3.68
C LEU A 26 21.83 15.70 -3.34
N HIS A 27 22.63 16.07 -4.34
CA HIS A 27 23.84 16.87 -4.14
C HIS A 27 23.52 18.22 -3.48
N SER A 28 22.51 18.92 -4.00
CA SER A 28 22.10 20.24 -3.49
C SER A 28 21.47 20.16 -2.09
N MET A 29 20.69 19.11 -1.80
CA MET A 29 20.01 18.95 -0.52
C MET A 29 20.93 18.44 0.60
N LEU A 30 21.85 17.53 0.28
CA LEU A 30 22.65 16.83 1.29
C LEU A 30 24.11 17.29 1.31
N GLY A 31 24.56 18.09 0.35
CA GLY A 31 25.94 18.56 0.25
C GLY A 31 26.96 17.45 -0.04
N ILE A 32 26.49 16.26 -0.43
CA ILE A 32 27.35 15.10 -0.72
C ILE A 32 27.76 15.08 -2.18
N SER A 33 28.99 14.67 -2.47
CA SER A 33 29.50 14.64 -3.85
C SER A 33 28.66 13.73 -4.77
N LYS A 34 28.58 14.06 -6.06
CA LYS A 34 27.91 13.22 -7.06
C LYS A 34 28.47 11.79 -7.07
N GLN A 35 29.79 11.63 -6.87
CA GLN A 35 30.46 10.34 -6.81
C GLN A 35 30.06 9.51 -5.57
N SER A 36 29.88 10.18 -4.42
CA SER A 36 29.36 9.52 -3.22
C SER A 36 27.93 9.00 -3.44
N ILE A 37 27.10 9.76 -4.16
CA ILE A 37 25.73 9.35 -4.51
C ILE A 37 25.74 8.12 -5.41
N THR A 38 26.62 8.07 -6.42
CA THR A 38 26.72 6.90 -7.31
C THR A 38 27.20 5.67 -6.57
N ASN A 39 28.19 5.80 -5.69
CA ASN A 39 28.69 4.68 -4.88
C ASN A 39 27.60 4.14 -3.95
N LEU A 40 26.84 5.02 -3.29
CA LEU A 40 25.71 4.63 -2.45
C LEU A 40 24.63 3.89 -3.24
N LYS A 41 24.33 4.32 -4.47
CA LYS A 41 23.38 3.62 -5.34
C LYS A 41 23.85 2.21 -5.68
N SER A 42 25.11 2.05 -6.06
CA SER A 42 25.66 0.71 -6.33
C SER A 42 25.66 -0.20 -5.11
N GLU A 43 25.97 0.33 -3.92
CA GLU A 43 25.92 -0.44 -2.67
C GLU A 43 24.49 -0.87 -2.34
N MET A 44 23.50 0.00 -2.56
CA MET A 44 22.08 -0.33 -2.33
C MET A 44 21.55 -1.39 -3.30
N ASP A 45 21.90 -1.28 -4.59
CA ASP A 45 21.51 -2.26 -5.60
C ASP A 45 22.13 -3.63 -5.31
N GLU A 46 23.38 -3.67 -4.84
CA GLU A 46 24.07 -4.89 -4.46
C GLU A 46 23.44 -5.54 -3.21
N LEU A 47 23.12 -4.74 -2.18
CA LEU A 47 22.42 -5.25 -1.00
C LEU A 47 21.02 -5.81 -1.33
N GLN A 48 20.30 -5.17 -2.25
CA GLN A 48 19.00 -5.67 -2.71
C GLN A 48 19.17 -7.01 -3.44
N ARG A 49 20.16 -7.12 -4.32
CA ARG A 49 20.48 -8.36 -5.03
C ARG A 49 20.83 -9.50 -4.07
N GLN A 50 21.63 -9.23 -3.04
CA GLN A 50 21.98 -10.23 -2.02
C GLN A 50 20.76 -10.71 -1.23
N GLN A 51 19.82 -9.82 -0.91
CA GLN A 51 18.56 -10.20 -0.25
C GLN A 51 17.71 -11.11 -1.14
N ASP A 52 17.56 -10.75 -2.41
CA ASP A 52 16.78 -11.54 -3.38
C ASP A 52 17.40 -12.94 -3.58
N GLU A 53 18.73 -13.03 -3.68
CA GLU A 53 19.45 -14.31 -3.79
C GLU A 53 19.33 -15.18 -2.52
N GLU A 54 19.40 -14.57 -1.33
CA GLU A 54 19.25 -15.29 -0.06
C GLU A 54 17.82 -15.80 0.14
N GLU A 55 16.82 -15.05 -0.32
CA GLU A 55 15.41 -15.46 -0.32
C GLU A 55 15.20 -16.68 -1.24
N CYS A 56 15.79 -16.68 -2.45
CA CYS A 56 15.77 -17.84 -3.34
C CYS A 56 16.42 -19.09 -2.73
N ARG A 57 17.55 -18.96 -2.02
CA ARG A 57 18.22 -20.10 -1.36
C ARG A 57 17.38 -20.71 -0.23
N LYS A 58 16.69 -19.88 0.55
CA LYS A 58 15.82 -20.35 1.67
C LYS A 58 14.61 -21.15 1.19
N VAL A 59 14.10 -20.87 0.00
CA VAL A 59 12.99 -21.63 -0.61
C VAL A 59 13.44 -23.02 -1.07
N GLN A 60 14.69 -23.18 -1.51
CA GLN A 60 15.20 -24.46 -2.02
C GLN A 60 15.48 -25.49 -0.91
N THR A 61 15.81 -25.05 0.31
CA THR A 61 16.05 -25.95 1.46
C THR A 61 14.78 -26.53 2.12
N ARG A 62 13.57 -26.12 1.69
CA ARG A 62 12.30 -26.63 2.24
C ARG A 62 11.60 -27.70 1.38
N SER A 63 12.20 -28.11 0.26
CA SER A 63 11.52 -28.95 -0.75
C SER A 63 11.98 -30.41 -0.79
N THR A 64 12.63 -30.93 0.26
CA THR A 64 13.16 -32.31 0.27
C THR A 64 12.63 -33.16 1.41
N THR A 65 11.32 -33.20 1.65
CA THR A 65 10.61 -34.36 2.25
C THR A 65 9.10 -34.12 2.28
N THR A 66 8.39 -34.53 1.23
CA THR A 66 6.99 -34.98 1.35
C THR A 66 6.66 -35.85 0.15
N SER A 67 6.84 -37.15 0.36
CA SER A 67 5.92 -38.24 0.02
C SER A 67 4.85 -37.94 -1.05
N SER A 68 4.89 -38.77 -2.10
CA SER A 68 3.84 -39.00 -3.09
C SER A 68 2.47 -39.21 -2.44
N VAL A 69 1.61 -38.20 -2.50
CA VAL A 69 0.16 -38.35 -2.29
C VAL A 69 -0.51 -38.24 -3.64
N THR A 70 -1.05 -39.37 -4.10
CA THR A 70 -1.82 -39.53 -5.31
C THR A 70 -3.09 -38.68 -5.23
N LEU A 71 -3.16 -37.61 -6.03
CA LEU A 71 -4.37 -36.80 -6.18
C LEU A 71 -5.39 -37.51 -7.09
N PRO A 72 -6.68 -37.57 -6.71
CA PRO A 72 -7.70 -38.11 -7.59
C PRO A 72 -7.98 -37.17 -8.76
N HIS A 73 -8.04 -37.81 -9.91
CA HIS A 73 -8.37 -37.34 -11.24
C HIS A 73 -9.59 -36.40 -11.28
N ARG A 74 -9.36 -35.09 -11.35
CA ARG A 74 -10.42 -34.08 -11.57
C ARG A 74 -10.64 -33.92 -13.08
N LYS A 75 -11.75 -34.49 -13.56
CA LYS A 75 -12.22 -34.40 -14.95
C LYS A 75 -12.26 -32.94 -15.43
N GLN A 76 -11.44 -32.66 -16.44
CA GLN A 76 -11.56 -31.48 -17.28
C GLN A 76 -12.81 -31.64 -18.17
N TYR A 77 -13.82 -30.80 -17.95
CA TYR A 77 -14.81 -30.48 -18.98
C TYR A 77 -14.54 -29.05 -19.44
N TRP A 78 -13.63 -28.92 -20.39
CA TRP A 78 -13.66 -27.81 -21.34
C TRP A 78 -14.00 -28.41 -22.69
N SER A 79 -15.29 -28.59 -22.94
CA SER A 79 -15.81 -28.82 -24.27
C SER A 79 -15.71 -27.49 -25.02
N SER A 80 -14.70 -27.43 -25.88
CA SER A 80 -14.61 -26.53 -27.00
C SER A 80 -15.86 -26.67 -27.86
N SER A 81 -16.57 -25.57 -28.08
CA SER A 81 -17.47 -25.41 -29.21
C SER A 81 -17.10 -24.11 -29.88
N SER A 82 -16.09 -24.18 -30.76
CA SER A 82 -16.02 -23.23 -31.88
C SER A 82 -17.07 -23.67 -32.90
N THR A 83 -17.91 -22.74 -33.32
CA THR A 83 -18.20 -22.37 -34.73
C THR A 83 -19.45 -21.50 -34.73
N ALA A 84 -19.27 -20.18 -34.79
CA ALA A 84 -20.22 -19.28 -35.42
C ALA A 84 -19.52 -17.93 -35.62
N ALA A 85 -19.10 -17.74 -36.87
CA ALA A 85 -18.61 -16.48 -37.38
C ALA A 85 -19.69 -15.38 -37.28
N GLN A 86 -19.23 -14.13 -37.30
CA GLN A 86 -20.00 -12.95 -37.68
C GLN A 86 -21.20 -12.58 -36.80
N ALA A 87 -20.93 -11.91 -35.68
CA ALA A 87 -21.84 -10.90 -35.15
C ALA A 87 -21.05 -9.61 -34.86
N ASN A 88 -21.33 -8.64 -35.73
CA ASN A 88 -20.87 -7.26 -35.72
C ASN A 88 -20.80 -6.61 -34.32
N ILE A 89 -19.67 -5.93 -34.08
CA ILE A 89 -19.57 -4.51 -33.71
C ILE A 89 -20.84 -3.89 -33.10
N LEU A 90 -21.30 -4.37 -31.95
CA LEU A 90 -22.14 -3.62 -30.99
C LEU A 90 -21.97 -4.27 -29.61
N LYS A 91 -20.72 -4.52 -29.19
CA LYS A 91 -20.43 -5.00 -27.83
C LYS A 91 -20.52 -3.82 -26.87
N ALA A 92 -21.76 -3.50 -26.54
CA ALA A 92 -22.20 -2.98 -25.27
C ALA A 92 -21.37 -1.81 -24.71
N LEU A 93 -21.80 -0.60 -25.08
CA LEU A 93 -22.00 0.48 -24.12
C LEU A 93 -23.02 0.00 -23.07
N SER A 94 -22.66 -1.01 -22.27
CA SER A 94 -23.43 -1.32 -21.08
C SER A 94 -23.21 -0.13 -20.17
N PRO A 95 -24.25 0.64 -19.79
CA PRO A 95 -24.06 1.73 -18.86
C PRO A 95 -23.44 1.11 -17.62
N ARG A 96 -22.20 1.54 -17.29
CA ARG A 96 -21.56 1.18 -16.02
C ARG A 96 -22.60 1.45 -14.97
N LYS A 97 -23.23 0.39 -14.43
CA LYS A 97 -24.14 0.50 -13.31
C LYS A 97 -23.32 1.23 -12.26
N LYS A 98 -23.66 2.51 -12.01
CA LYS A 98 -23.24 3.22 -10.82
C LYS A 98 -23.87 2.41 -9.69
N GLY A 99 -23.18 1.35 -9.28
CA GLY A 99 -23.44 0.65 -8.05
C GLY A 99 -23.14 1.65 -6.97
N HIS A 100 -24.08 2.57 -6.72
CA HIS A 100 -24.17 3.22 -5.44
C HIS A 100 -24.35 2.07 -4.48
N SER A 101 -23.26 1.62 -3.86
CA SER A 101 -23.38 0.86 -2.64
C SER A 101 -24.25 1.75 -1.77
N GLY A 102 -25.47 1.31 -1.42
CA GLY A 102 -26.39 2.06 -0.56
C GLY A 102 -25.83 2.26 0.87
N ARG A 103 -24.52 2.07 1.04
CA ARG A 103 -23.77 2.25 2.25
C ARG A 103 -23.62 3.75 2.46
N LYS A 104 -24.44 4.28 3.37
CA LYS A 104 -24.36 5.66 3.83
C LYS A 104 -22.92 5.97 4.26
N SER A 105 -22.37 7.07 3.73
CA SER A 105 -21.10 7.59 4.22
C SER A 105 -21.29 8.04 5.66
N ILE A 106 -20.46 7.53 6.58
CA ILE A 106 -20.47 7.98 7.96
C ILE A 106 -19.63 9.26 7.98
N SER A 107 -20.29 10.41 8.11
CA SER A 107 -19.65 11.66 8.51
C SER A 107 -19.41 11.60 10.02
N LEU A 108 -18.15 11.72 10.44
CA LEU A 108 -17.85 11.92 11.85
C LEU A 108 -18.02 13.41 12.18
N SER A 109 -18.31 13.69 13.45
CA SER A 109 -18.17 15.04 13.98
C SER A 109 -16.69 15.39 14.15
N ASP A 110 -16.35 16.68 14.11
CA ASP A 110 -14.98 17.16 14.33
C ASP A 110 -14.42 16.65 15.67
N TYR A 111 -15.25 16.59 16.71
CA TYR A 111 -14.91 16.02 18.01
C TYR A 111 -14.48 14.55 17.92
N ALA A 112 -15.19 13.73 17.14
CA ALA A 112 -14.84 12.32 16.95
C ALA A 112 -13.55 12.16 16.14
N GLU A 113 -13.27 13.05 15.19
CA GLU A 113 -11.98 13.08 14.49
C GLU A 113 -10.82 13.39 15.44
N ASP A 114 -10.99 14.37 16.34
CA ASP A 114 -9.97 14.74 17.30
C ASP A 114 -9.67 13.63 18.30
N ILE A 115 -10.68 12.85 18.72
CA ILE A 115 -10.46 11.64 19.51
C ILE A 115 -9.58 10.64 18.75
N ILE A 116 -9.83 10.42 17.46
CA ILE A 116 -9.02 9.52 16.62
C ILE A 116 -7.57 10.01 16.54
N ARG A 117 -7.37 11.33 16.33
CA ARG A 117 -6.03 11.94 16.28
C ARG A 117 -5.30 11.79 17.62
N LEU A 118 -5.98 12.07 18.73
CA LEU A 118 -5.43 11.93 20.08
C LEU A 118 -4.96 10.49 20.34
N GLN A 119 -5.79 9.50 20.03
CA GLN A 119 -5.44 8.08 20.20
C GLN A 119 -4.29 7.66 19.30
N PHE A 120 -4.24 8.18 18.08
CA PHE A 120 -3.13 7.94 17.17
C PHE A 120 -1.81 8.48 17.73
N HIS A 121 -1.80 9.71 18.25
CA HIS A 121 -0.63 10.30 18.91
C HIS A 121 -0.23 9.55 20.19
N LYS A 122 -1.20 9.05 20.97
CA LYS A 122 -0.95 8.22 22.16
C LYS A 122 -0.27 6.89 21.81
N ILE A 123 -0.52 6.31 20.64
CA ILE A 123 0.18 5.11 20.17
C ILE A 123 1.60 5.48 19.71
N LEU A 124 1.76 6.59 18.98
CA LEU A 124 3.06 7.06 18.55
C LEU A 124 3.98 7.43 19.72
N SER A 125 3.45 8.01 20.80
CA SER A 125 4.24 8.34 22.00
C SER A 125 4.80 7.11 22.70
N LYS A 126 4.13 5.96 22.57
CA LYS A 126 4.60 4.65 23.04
C LYS A 126 5.67 4.02 22.14
N LYS A 127 6.12 4.72 21.09
CA LYS A 127 7.05 4.21 20.06
C LYS A 127 6.53 2.97 19.34
N GLU A 128 5.22 2.76 19.34
CA GLU A 128 4.59 1.66 18.62
C GLU A 128 4.07 2.10 17.25
N TYR A 129 4.07 1.18 16.28
CA TYR A 129 3.48 1.45 14.98
C TYR A 129 1.93 1.48 15.07
N PRO A 130 1.27 2.58 14.69
CA PRO A 130 -0.18 2.72 14.82
C PRO A 130 -0.90 1.95 13.71
N THR A 131 -1.17 0.67 13.97
CA THR A 131 -2.03 -0.13 13.10
C THR A 131 -3.50 0.21 13.34
N THR A 132 -4.33 0.10 12.30
CA THR A 132 -5.78 0.33 12.41
C THR A 132 -6.45 -0.57 13.44
N ILE A 133 -5.89 -1.76 13.71
CA ILE A 133 -6.42 -2.69 14.72
C ILE A 133 -6.12 -2.13 16.12
N LYS A 134 -4.88 -1.74 16.40
CA LYS A 134 -4.49 -1.14 17.68
C LYS A 134 -5.27 0.13 17.98
N LEU A 135 -5.45 0.97 16.98
CA LEU A 135 -6.23 2.20 17.10
C LEU A 135 -7.70 1.90 17.42
N LEU A 136 -8.31 0.96 16.70
CA LEU A 136 -9.70 0.55 16.95
C LEU A 136 -9.87 -0.07 18.35
N SER A 137 -8.93 -0.91 18.78
CA SER A 137 -8.95 -1.51 20.12
C SER A 137 -8.83 -0.45 21.22
N SER A 138 -7.94 0.53 21.04
CA SER A 138 -7.76 1.64 22.00
C SER A 138 -9.01 2.53 22.04
N LEU A 139 -9.61 2.81 20.88
CA LEU A 139 -10.86 3.57 20.79
C LEU A 139 -12.01 2.86 21.50
N LYS A 140 -12.19 1.55 21.31
CA LYS A 140 -13.24 0.79 22.00
C LYS A 140 -13.03 0.68 23.50
N SER A 141 -11.77 0.63 23.94
CA SER A 141 -11.42 0.58 25.36
C SER A 141 -11.71 1.90 26.06
N ASP A 142 -11.31 3.02 25.45
CA ASP A 142 -11.43 4.36 26.07
C ASP A 142 -12.83 4.98 25.80
N TYR A 143 -13.50 4.59 24.70
CA TYR A 143 -14.79 5.11 24.24
C TYR A 143 -15.67 3.98 23.68
N PRO A 144 -16.40 3.22 24.52
CA PRO A 144 -17.19 2.08 24.06
C PRO A 144 -18.33 2.47 23.10
N ASP A 145 -18.87 3.68 23.22
CA ASP A 145 -19.97 4.20 22.39
C ASP A 145 -19.50 4.86 21.09
N PHE A 146 -18.22 4.73 20.74
CA PHE A 146 -17.68 5.37 19.55
C PHE A 146 -18.35 4.82 18.27
N PRO A 147 -18.78 5.69 17.32
CA PRO A 147 -19.62 5.28 16.18
C PRO A 147 -18.93 4.34 15.19
N ILE A 148 -17.59 4.23 15.25
CA ILE A 148 -16.80 3.36 14.39
C ILE A 148 -16.55 2.01 15.07
N THR A 149 -17.31 1.01 14.65
CA THR A 149 -17.20 -0.35 15.20
C THR A 149 -16.26 -1.26 14.42
N SER A 150 -15.94 -0.93 13.15
CA SER A 150 -15.20 -1.80 12.23
C SER A 150 -13.87 -1.20 11.75
N LYS A 151 -12.87 -2.07 11.57
CA LYS A 151 -11.55 -1.72 11.02
C LYS A 151 -11.66 -1.06 9.65
N THR A 152 -12.53 -1.58 8.79
CA THR A 152 -12.71 -1.07 7.42
C THR A 152 -13.30 0.33 7.40
N THR A 153 -14.23 0.64 8.31
CA THR A 153 -14.83 1.96 8.44
C THR A 153 -13.79 2.97 8.93
N LEU A 154 -13.01 2.60 9.96
CA LEU A 154 -11.93 3.45 10.47
C LEU A 154 -10.89 3.78 9.39
N TRP A 155 -10.42 2.76 8.66
CA TRP A 155 -9.44 2.94 7.61
C TRP A 155 -9.94 3.85 6.48
N ARG A 156 -11.19 3.65 6.03
CA ARG A 156 -11.81 4.52 5.01
C ARG A 156 -11.87 5.96 5.48
N HIS A 157 -12.26 6.18 6.72
CA HIS A 157 -12.38 7.51 7.28
C HIS A 157 -11.01 8.20 7.37
N MET A 158 -9.99 7.52 7.90
CA MET A 158 -8.61 8.03 7.90
C MET A 158 -8.11 8.36 6.49
N LYS A 159 -8.47 7.56 5.49
CA LYS A 159 -8.12 7.83 4.09
C LYS A 159 -8.80 9.08 3.53
N MET A 160 -10.06 9.33 3.88
CA MET A 160 -10.76 10.55 3.47
C MET A 160 -10.13 11.79 4.09
N VAL A 161 -9.82 11.76 5.40
CA VAL A 161 -9.13 12.87 6.08
C VAL A 161 -7.78 13.16 5.41
N GLN A 162 -7.01 12.12 5.07
CA GLN A 162 -5.74 12.27 4.35
C GLN A 162 -5.92 12.92 2.98
N MET A 163 -6.94 12.53 2.21
CA MET A 163 -7.23 13.12 0.89
C MET A 163 -7.70 14.57 0.97
N ASN A 164 -8.46 14.93 2.01
CA ASN A 164 -8.90 16.31 2.21
C ASN A 164 -7.72 17.24 2.50
N GLN A 165 -6.72 16.78 3.27
CA GLN A 165 -5.51 17.55 3.55
C GLN A 165 -4.64 17.78 2.30
N THR A 166 -4.62 16.84 1.35
CA THR A 166 -3.85 17.00 0.12
C THR A 166 -4.48 18.00 -0.86
N ASN A 167 -5.79 18.22 -0.79
CA ASN A 167 -6.50 19.13 -1.70
C ASN A 167 -6.47 20.59 -1.24
N GLN A 168 -6.00 20.87 -0.03
CA GLN A 168 -5.91 22.23 0.53
C GLN A 168 -4.50 22.85 0.39
N ARG A 169 -3.58 22.17 -0.28
CA ARG A 169 -2.20 22.63 -0.56
C ARG A 169 -2.03 22.89 -2.04
#